data_AF-W9GVH7-F1
#
_entry.id   AF-W9GVH7-F1
#
_cell.length_a   1.000
_cell.length_b   1.000
_cell.length_c   1.000
_cell.angle_alpha   90.00
_cell.angle_beta   90.00
_cell.angle_gamma   90.00
#
_symmetry.space_group_name_H-M   'P 1'
#
loop_
_entity.id
_entity.type
_entity.pdbx_description
1 polymer ?
#
loop_
_entity_poly.entity_id
_entity_poly.type
_entity_poly.pdbx_seq_one_letter_code
_entity_poly.pdbx_strand_id
1 'polypeptide(L)' 'MATDPMAPGDDAPAGTPGTGEDICPDCSGTGKLNGGTCQNCSGTGKIIEGIGGG' A
#
# COMPACT_ATOMS: atom_id res chain seq x y z
N MET A 1 11.09 -14.98 -6.34
CA MET A 1 11.78 -13.81 -5.76
C MET A 1 10.68 -12.87 -5.33
N ALA A 2 10.31 -12.82 -4.05
CA ALA A 2 9.21 -11.97 -3.60
C ALA A 2 9.63 -11.36 -2.27
N THR A 3 10.38 -10.27 -2.34
CA THR A 3 10.71 -9.44 -1.18
C THR A 3 10.86 -7.99 -1.65
N ASP A 4 9.91 -7.50 -2.45
CA ASP A 4 9.66 -6.08 -2.42
C ASP A 4 9.09 -5.77 -1.02
N PRO A 5 9.62 -4.76 -0.31
CA PRO A 5 9.22 -4.48 1.05
C PRO A 5 7.72 -4.14 1.06
N MET A 6 6.89 -5.04 1.60
CA MET A 6 5.51 -4.72 1.93
C MET A 6 5.52 -3.57 2.91
N ALA A 7 4.86 -2.48 2.54
CA ALA A 7 4.49 -1.45 3.47
C ALA A 7 3.55 -2.05 4.54
N PRO A 8 3.52 -1.48 5.76
CA PRO A 8 2.65 -1.97 6.82
C PRO A 8 1.15 -2.01 6.44
N GLY A 9 0.72 -1.19 5.49
CA GLY A 9 -0.64 -1.15 4.96
C GLY A 9 -0.91 -2.06 3.77
N ASP A 10 0.10 -2.78 3.28
CA ASP A 10 -0.09 -3.76 2.21
C ASP A 10 -0.63 -5.08 2.77
N ASP A 11 -1.67 -5.61 2.15
CA ASP A 11 -2.22 -6.94 2.44
C ASP A 11 -1.35 -8.05 1.84
N ALA A 12 -0.68 -7.76 0.72
CA ALA A 12 0.25 -8.68 0.05
C ALA A 12 1.42 -7.95 -0.65
N PRO A 13 2.51 -8.66 -1.00
CA PRO A 13 3.57 -8.08 -1.82
C PRO A 13 3.08 -7.63 -3.18
N ALA A 14 3.73 -6.61 -3.76
CA ALA A 14 3.46 -6.17 -5.12
C ALA A 14 3.55 -7.35 -6.11
N GLY A 15 2.57 -7.45 -7.01
CA GLY A 15 2.49 -8.54 -7.98
C GLY A 15 1.90 -9.85 -7.45
N THR A 16 1.34 -9.86 -6.23
CA THR A 16 0.57 -11.01 -5.74
C THR A 16 -0.71 -11.19 -6.59
N PRO A 17 -0.93 -12.36 -7.20
CA PRO A 17 -2.13 -12.60 -7.99
C PRO A 17 -3.41 -12.40 -7.15
N GLY A 18 -4.39 -11.67 -7.69
CA GLY A 18 -5.61 -11.34 -6.96
C GLY A 18 -5.46 -10.13 -6.02
N THR A 19 -4.36 -9.38 -6.10
CA THR A 19 -4.17 -8.09 -5.42
C THR A 19 -3.90 -6.96 -6.42
N GLY A 20 -4.17 -5.73 -6.01
CA GLY A 20 -4.04 -4.52 -6.82
C GLY A 20 -3.56 -3.33 -5.98
N GLU A 21 -2.98 -2.34 -6.64
CA GLU A 21 -2.62 -1.08 -5.99
C GLU A 21 -3.88 -0.25 -5.74
N ASP A 22 -4.16 0.08 -4.49
CA ASP A 22 -5.17 1.06 -4.09
C ASP A 22 -4.56 2.28 -3.39
N ILE A 23 -5.34 3.36 -3.32
CA ILE A 23 -4.93 4.60 -2.67
C ILE A 23 -4.82 4.37 -1.17
N CYS A 24 -3.67 4.70 -0.57
CA CYS A 24 -3.50 4.57 0.88
C CYS A 24 -4.54 5.45 1.62
N PRO A 25 -5.45 4.87 2.42
CA PRO A 25 -6.55 5.61 3.03
C PRO A 25 -6.07 6.60 4.11
N ASP A 26 -4.96 6.30 4.80
CA ASP A 26 -4.41 7.20 5.83
C ASP A 26 -3.91 8.52 5.28
N CYS A 27 -3.13 8.47 4.20
CA CYS A 27 -2.55 9.67 3.59
C CYS A 27 -3.33 10.14 2.35
N SER A 28 -4.39 9.42 1.97
CA SER A 28 -5.21 9.69 0.79
C SER A 28 -4.38 9.88 -0.50
N GLY A 29 -3.38 9.03 -0.72
CA GLY A 29 -2.53 9.12 -1.92
C GLY A 29 -1.34 10.07 -1.83
N THR A 30 -1.23 10.86 -0.77
CA THR A 30 -0.19 11.89 -0.68
C THR A 30 1.20 11.35 -0.32
N GLY A 31 1.28 10.13 0.24
CA GLY A 31 2.51 9.56 0.77
C GLY A 31 3.03 10.26 2.05
N LYS A 32 2.28 11.23 2.58
CA LYS A 32 2.67 11.98 3.78
C LYS A 32 1.53 11.99 4.78
N LEU A 33 1.85 11.71 6.03
CA LEU A 33 0.90 11.72 7.14
C LEU A 33 1.45 12.59 8.26
N ASN A 34 0.65 13.53 8.76
CA ASN A 34 1.03 14.45 9.85
C ASN A 34 2.37 15.18 9.62
N GLY A 35 2.66 15.58 8.37
CA GLY A 35 3.91 16.30 8.01
C GLY A 35 5.15 15.42 7.91
N GLY A 36 5.04 14.11 8.19
CA GLY A 36 6.08 13.10 7.99
C GLY A 36 5.77 12.14 6.86
N THR A 37 6.68 11.21 6.58
CA THR A 37 6.44 10.09 5.66
C THR A 37 5.30 9.24 6.20
N CYS A 38 4.31 8.93 5.36
CA CYS A 38 3.21 8.05 5.78
C CYS A 38 3.78 6.66 6.11
N GLN A 39 3.63 6.22 7.36
CA GLN A 39 4.12 4.91 7.78
C GLN A 39 3.27 3.76 7.23
N ASN A 40 2.01 4.02 6.87
CA ASN A 40 1.12 2.99 6.38
C ASN A 40 1.53 2.51 4.97
N CYS A 41 1.76 3.45 4.06
CA CYS A 41 2.26 3.14 2.70
C CYS A 41 3.78 3.34 2.54
N SER A 42 4.52 3.56 3.62
CA SER A 42 5.95 3.91 3.59
C SER A 42 6.32 5.07 2.64
N GLY A 43 5.38 5.98 2.38
CA GLY A 43 5.58 7.15 1.52
C GLY A 43 5.29 6.95 0.04
N THR A 44 4.86 5.77 -0.39
CA THR A 44 4.47 5.52 -1.80
C THR A 44 3.16 6.22 -2.17
N GLY A 45 2.29 6.47 -1.18
CA GLY A 45 0.92 6.97 -1.36
C GLY A 45 -0.08 5.86 -1.73
N LYS A 46 0.37 4.62 -1.91
CA LYS A 46 -0.46 3.50 -2.39
C LYS A 46 -0.20 2.27 -1.54
N ILE A 47 -1.21 1.42 -1.42
CA ILE A 47 -1.10 0.12 -0.76
C ILE A 47 -1.53 -0.99 -1.71
N ILE A 48 -1.11 -2.22 -1.46
CA ILE A 48 -1.52 -3.39 -2.20
C ILE A 48 -2.65 -4.08 -1.43
N GLU A 49 -3.87 -4.06 -1.94
CA GLU A 49 -5.01 -4.75 -1.34
C GLU A 49 -5.51 -5.91 -2.21
N GLY A 50 -6.18 -6.88 -1.57
CA GLY A 50 -6.82 -7.98 -2.29
C GLY A 50 -7.99 -7.48 -3.14
N ILE A 51 -7.89 -7.62 -4.47
CA ILE A 51 -9.00 -7.36 -5.39
C ILE A 51 -9.93 -8.58 -5.40
N GLY A 52 -10.60 -8.80 -4.27
CA GLY A 52 -11.70 -9.75 -4.13
C GLY A 52 -13.01 -9.04 -4.40
N GLY A 53 -13.37 -8.89 -5.68
CA GLY A 53 -14.70 -8.41 -6.06
C GLY A 53 -15.78 -9.30 -5.43
N GLY A 54 -16.73 -8.67 -4.72
CA GLY A 54 -17.89 -9.34 -4.13
C GLY A 54 -18.83 -9.98 -5.14
#